data_AF-A0A7S7ZJC4-F1
#
_entry.id   AF-A0A7S7ZJC4-F1
#
_cell.length_a   1.000
_cell.length_b   1.000
_cell.length_c   1.000
_cell.angle_alpha   90.00
_cell.angle_beta   90.00
_cell.angle_gamma   90.00
#
_symmetry.space_group_name_H-M   'P 1'
#
loop_
_entity.id
_entity.type
_entity.pdbx_description
1 polymer ?
#
loop_
_entity_poly.entity_id
_entity_poly.type
_entity_poly.pdbx_seq_one_letter_code
_entity_poly.pdbx_strand_id
1 'polypeptide(L)'
;MTEDDQTDEISDIEDRIERLAEIAERCRKYILASKIAIGSGATLLLVTILGLFGFGQTAALGSIALVLGGIVSLGSNISTLRQTDDAIGAAEARRAALIGTIDLRVVADTPMKLV
;
A
#
# COMPACT_ATOMS: atom_id res chain seq x y z
N MET A 1 29.34 12.34 12.94
CA MET A 1 28.26 11.39 13.19
C MET A 1 28.83 10.31 14.11
N THR A 2 28.20 10.11 15.25
CA THR A 2 28.50 9.00 16.16
C THR A 2 27.72 7.76 15.69
N GLU A 3 28.10 6.56 16.14
CA GLU A 3 27.33 5.34 15.84
C GLU A 3 25.87 5.43 16.35
N ASP A 4 25.65 6.17 17.44
CA ASP A 4 24.33 6.49 18.01
C ASP A 4 23.46 7.28 17.01
N ASP A 5 24.03 8.33 16.39
CA ASP A 5 23.38 9.19 15.39
C ASP A 5 23.04 8.43 14.10
N GLN A 6 23.87 7.46 13.70
CA GLN A 6 23.57 6.57 12.57
C GLN A 6 22.43 5.59 12.89
N THR A 7 22.39 5.09 14.13
CA THR A 7 21.37 4.14 14.58
C THR A 7 20.00 4.82 14.69
N ASP A 8 19.97 6.04 15.21
CA ASP A 8 18.76 6.87 15.27
C ASP A 8 18.23 7.19 13.87
N GLU A 9 19.11 7.57 12.93
CA GLU A 9 18.70 7.84 11.54
C GLU A 9 18.14 6.59 10.86
N ILE A 10 18.72 5.42 11.12
CA ILE A 10 18.20 4.13 10.63
C ILE A 10 16.80 3.86 11.22
N SER A 11 16.62 4.07 12.52
CA SER A 11 15.33 3.89 13.19
C SER A 11 14.24 4.79 12.60
N ASP A 12 14.55 6.06 12.34
CA ASP A 12 13.62 7.01 11.70
C ASP A 12 13.21 6.56 10.29
N ILE A 13 14.15 5.99 9.53
CA ILE A 13 13.88 5.44 8.20
C ILE A 13 12.98 4.22 8.28
N GLU A 14 13.20 3.32 9.25
CA GLU A 14 12.36 2.14 9.47
C GLU A 14 10.92 2.53 9.84
N ASP A 15 10.74 3.49 10.76
CA ASP A 15 9.44 4.04 11.10
C ASP A 15 8.72 4.68 9.91
N ARG A 16 9.49 5.28 8.99
CA ARG A 16 8.93 5.83 7.75
C ARG A 16 8.51 4.72 6.80
N ILE A 17 9.30 3.65 6.65
CA ILE A 17 8.96 2.50 5.81
C ILE A 17 7.68 1.84 6.31
N GLU A 18 7.54 1.63 7.62
CA GLU A 18 6.35 1.03 8.22
C GLU A 18 5.08 1.85 7.92
N ARG A 19 5.15 3.18 8.09
CA ARG A 19 4.05 4.09 7.75
C ARG A 19 3.68 4.05 6.26
N LEU A 20 4.68 3.98 5.38
CA LEU A 20 4.44 3.85 3.95
C LEU A 20 3.81 2.48 3.61
N ALA A 21 4.26 1.41 4.24
CA ALA A 21 3.70 0.07 4.06
C ALA A 21 2.21 0.03 4.45
N GLU A 22 1.83 0.69 5.55
CA GLU A 22 0.43 0.82 5.95
C GLU A 22 -0.40 1.55 4.88
N ILE A 23 0.13 2.64 4.32
CA ILE A 23 -0.54 3.38 3.22
C ILE A 23 -0.71 2.47 2.00
N ALA A 24 0.34 1.74 1.61
CA ALA A 24 0.29 0.80 0.49
C ALA A 24 -0.78 -0.29 0.72
N GLU A 25 -0.87 -0.84 1.93
CA GLU A 25 -1.87 -1.85 2.27
C GLU A 25 -3.29 -1.28 2.17
N ARG A 26 -3.51 -0.06 2.67
CA ARG A 26 -4.80 0.64 2.55
C ARG A 26 -5.17 0.85 1.07
N CYS A 27 -4.23 1.29 0.23
CA CYS A 27 -4.48 1.43 -1.21
C CYS A 27 -4.86 0.10 -1.85
N ARG A 28 -4.22 -1.03 -1.50
CA ARG A 28 -4.60 -2.37 -1.97
C ARG A 28 -6.03 -2.75 -1.56
N LYS A 29 -6.44 -2.43 -0.34
CA LYS A 29 -7.82 -2.64 0.15
C LYS A 29 -8.83 -1.82 -0.65
N TYR A 30 -8.54 -0.53 -0.90
CA TYR A 30 -9.43 0.32 -1.69
C TYR A 30 -9.50 -0.13 -3.16
N ILE A 31 -8.40 -0.54 -3.77
CA ILE A 31 -8.38 -1.12 -5.13
C ILE A 31 -9.34 -2.31 -5.23
N LEU A 32 -9.33 -3.21 -4.24
CA LEU A 32 -10.26 -4.34 -4.21
C LEU A 32 -11.72 -3.87 -4.08
N ALA A 33 -11.99 -2.95 -3.16
CA ALA A 33 -13.33 -2.38 -2.99
C ALA A 33 -13.85 -1.69 -4.27
N SER A 34 -12.99 -0.94 -4.96
CA SER A 34 -13.30 -0.29 -6.24
C SER A 34 -13.63 -1.31 -7.33
N LYS A 35 -12.92 -2.43 -7.42
CA LYS A 35 -13.23 -3.50 -8.39
C LYS A 35 -14.59 -4.13 -8.11
N ILE A 36 -14.90 -4.40 -6.84
CA ILE A 36 -16.20 -4.93 -6.42
C ILE A 36 -17.30 -3.94 -6.79
N ALA A 37 -17.08 -2.64 -6.52
CA ALA A 37 -18.01 -1.59 -6.88
C ALA A 37 -18.26 -1.56 -8.40
N ILE A 38 -17.22 -1.51 -9.22
CA ILE A 38 -17.37 -1.52 -10.69
C ILE A 38 -18.17 -2.75 -11.16
N GLY A 39 -17.84 -3.94 -10.65
CA GLY A 39 -18.52 -5.18 -11.00
C GLY A 39 -19.99 -5.19 -10.60
N SER A 40 -20.31 -4.78 -9.37
CA SER A 40 -21.70 -4.74 -8.88
C SER A 40 -22.52 -3.67 -9.58
N GLY A 41 -21.94 -2.49 -9.83
CA GLY A 41 -22.56 -1.41 -10.57
C GLY A 41 -22.87 -1.80 -12.01
N ALA A 42 -21.92 -2.39 -12.73
CA ALA A 42 -22.13 -2.87 -14.10
C ALA A 42 -23.21 -3.96 -14.16
N THR A 43 -23.20 -4.89 -13.20
CA THR A 43 -24.21 -5.94 -13.10
C THR A 43 -25.60 -5.35 -12.84
N LEU A 44 -25.73 -4.43 -11.89
CA LEU A 44 -26.99 -3.76 -11.58
C LEU A 44 -27.52 -2.95 -12.77
N LEU A 45 -26.63 -2.28 -13.50
CA LEU A 45 -27.00 -1.51 -14.69
C LEU A 45 -27.58 -2.44 -15.77
N LEU A 46 -26.93 -3.56 -16.05
CA LEU A 46 -27.42 -4.57 -17.00
C LEU A 46 -28.80 -5.10 -16.60
N VAL A 47 -28.96 -5.47 -15.33
CA VAL A 47 -30.24 -5.96 -14.79
C VAL A 47 -31.35 -4.92 -14.93
N THR A 48 -31.02 -3.64 -14.72
CA THR A 48 -31.96 -2.52 -14.86
C THR A 48 -32.35 -2.29 -16.32
N ILE A 49 -31.38 -2.31 -17.25
CA ILE A 49 -31.62 -2.15 -18.69
C ILE A 49 -32.48 -3.28 -19.25
N LEU A 50 -32.25 -4.52 -18.80
CA LEU A 50 -33.03 -5.68 -19.21
C LEU A 50 -34.42 -5.76 -18.54
N GLY A 51 -34.71 -4.87 -17.59
CA GLY A 51 -36.02 -4.78 -16.95
C GLY A 51 -36.38 -5.94 -16.02
N LEU A 52 -35.41 -6.74 -15.56
CA LEU A 52 -35.66 -8.00 -14.84
C LEU A 52 -36.45 -7.83 -13.53
N PHE A 53 -36.40 -6.67 -12.88
CA PHE A 53 -37.01 -6.43 -11.57
C PHE A 53 -37.84 -5.14 -11.48
N GLY A 54 -38.12 -4.47 -12.61
CA GLY A 54 -38.82 -3.17 -12.60
C GLY A 54 -38.02 -2.06 -11.91
N PHE A 55 -36.69 -2.16 -11.89
CA PHE A 55 -35.82 -1.14 -11.31
C PHE A 55 -36.00 0.20 -12.04
N GLY A 56 -36.23 1.26 -11.26
CA GLY A 56 -36.50 2.61 -11.78
C GLY A 56 -35.24 3.38 -12.18
N GLN A 57 -35.45 4.62 -12.63
CA GLN A 57 -34.39 5.54 -13.06
C GLN A 57 -33.34 5.81 -11.97
N THR A 58 -33.72 5.73 -10.70
CA THR A 58 -32.81 5.85 -9.55
C THR A 58 -31.77 4.73 -9.48
N ALA A 59 -32.15 3.49 -9.81
CA ALA A 59 -31.23 2.35 -9.83
C ALA A 59 -30.23 2.48 -10.98
N ALA A 60 -30.68 2.93 -12.17
CA ALA A 60 -29.81 3.20 -13.31
C ALA A 60 -28.77 4.29 -12.95
N LEU A 61 -29.21 5.43 -12.41
CA LEU A 61 -28.30 6.50 -11.98
C LEU A 61 -27.33 6.03 -10.88
N GLY A 62 -27.83 5.29 -9.89
CA GLY A 62 -27.02 4.72 -8.82
C GLY A 62 -25.93 3.79 -9.36
N SER A 63 -26.27 2.91 -10.31
CA SER A 63 -25.32 1.99 -10.93
C SER A 63 -24.23 2.71 -11.72
N ILE A 64 -24.57 3.76 -12.47
CA ILE A 64 -23.62 4.60 -13.19
C ILE A 64 -22.68 5.31 -12.22
N ALA A 65 -23.23 5.94 -11.17
CA ALA A 65 -22.45 6.62 -10.15
C ALA A 65 -21.46 5.66 -9.46
N LEU A 66 -21.91 4.43 -9.19
CA LEU A 66 -21.12 3.40 -8.54
C LEU A 66 -19.97 2.92 -9.45
N VAL A 67 -20.23 2.73 -10.75
CA VAL A 67 -19.19 2.40 -11.74
C VAL A 67 -18.17 3.52 -11.89
N LEU A 68 -18.62 4.76 -12.11
CA LEU A 68 -17.72 5.91 -12.29
C LEU A 68 -16.90 6.18 -11.04
N GLY A 69 -17.53 6.18 -9.86
CA GLY A 69 -16.85 6.34 -8.58
C GLY A 69 -15.84 5.21 -8.32
N GLY A 70 -16.19 3.98 -8.68
CA GLY A 70 -15.28 2.84 -8.63
C GLY A 70 -14.06 3.02 -9.52
N ILE A 71 -14.23 3.43 -10.79
CA ILE A 71 -13.13 3.63 -11.75
C ILE A 71 -12.17 4.74 -11.28
N VAL A 72 -12.71 5.89 -10.86
CA VAL A 72 -11.89 7.02 -10.39
C VAL A 72 -11.11 6.63 -9.13
N SER A 73 -11.77 5.98 -8.17
CA SER A 73 -11.13 5.50 -6.94
C SER A 73 -10.05 4.46 -7.21
N LEU A 74 -10.29 3.54 -8.16
CA LEU A 74 -9.31 2.54 -8.57
C LEU A 74 -8.04 3.20 -9.13
N GLY A 75 -8.19 4.15 -10.05
CA GLY A 75 -7.07 4.85 -10.66
C GLY A 75 -6.23 5.64 -9.65
N SER A 76 -6.90 6.38 -8.76
CA SER A 76 -6.23 7.15 -7.70
C SER A 76 -5.41 6.24 -6.78
N ASN A 77 -5.99 5.15 -6.30
CA ASN A 77 -5.29 4.23 -5.39
C ASN A 77 -4.15 3.46 -6.07
N ILE A 78 -4.24 3.15 -7.37
CA ILE A 78 -3.12 2.54 -8.11
C ILE A 78 -1.95 3.53 -8.23
N SER A 79 -2.24 4.79 -8.55
CA SER A 79 -1.21 5.83 -8.64
C SER A 79 -0.51 6.04 -7.29
N THR A 80 -1.30 6.17 -6.22
CA THR A 80 -0.76 6.31 -4.86
C THR A 80 0.07 5.09 -4.47
N LEU A 81 -0.43 3.87 -4.71
CA LEU A 81 0.31 2.64 -4.40
C LEU A 81 1.69 2.62 -5.06
N ARG A 82 1.79 2.99 -6.35
CA ARG A 82 3.07 3.06 -7.06
C ARG A 82 4.01 4.08 -6.44
N GLN A 83 3.52 5.29 -6.17
CA GLN A 83 4.32 6.34 -5.52
C GLN A 83 4.80 5.92 -4.12
N THR A 84 3.96 5.20 -3.38
CA THR A 84 4.30 4.67 -2.06
C THR A 84 5.34 3.55 -2.15
N ASP A 85 5.19 2.60 -3.07
CA ASP A 85 6.17 1.53 -3.31
C ASP A 85 7.53 2.10 -3.74
N ASP A 86 7.55 3.12 -4.61
CA ASP A 86 8.78 3.83 -5.00
C ASP A 86 9.44 4.53 -3.81
N ALA A 87 8.64 5.17 -2.94
CA ALA A 87 9.13 5.83 -1.74
C ALA A 87 9.69 4.84 -0.70
N ILE A 88 9.09 3.65 -0.57
CA ILE A 88 9.62 2.55 0.24
C ILE A 88 10.98 2.13 -0.30
N GLY A 89 11.09 1.87 -1.62
CA GLY A 89 12.35 1.46 -2.25
C GLY A 89 13.46 2.49 -2.06
N ALA A 90 13.14 3.79 -2.16
CA ALA A 90 14.10 4.86 -1.89
C ALA A 90 14.55 4.90 -0.42
N ALA A 91 13.64 4.67 0.53
CA ALA A 91 13.95 4.61 1.96
C ALA A 91 14.83 3.38 2.29
N GLU A 92 14.51 2.21 1.73
CA GLU A 92 15.31 0.99 1.88
C GLU A 92 16.73 1.15 1.32
N ALA A 93 16.86 1.79 0.15
CA ALA A 93 18.17 2.08 -0.44
C ALA A 93 19.02 3.00 0.46
N ARG A 94 18.40 4.02 1.08
CA ARG A 94 19.08 4.88 2.04
C ARG A 94 19.49 4.13 3.31
N ARG A 95 18.60 3.27 3.84
CA ARG A 95 18.91 2.41 5.00
C ARG A 95 20.10 1.52 4.70
N ALA A 96 20.11 0.86 3.54
CA ALA A 96 21.21 -0.01 3.12
C ALA A 96 22.53 0.76 2.97
N ALA A 97 22.48 1.98 2.44
CA ALA A 97 23.67 2.83 2.33
C ALA A 97 24.23 3.21 3.70
N LEU A 98 23.38 3.61 4.66
CA LEU A 98 23.80 3.93 6.02
C LEU A 98 24.42 2.72 6.72
N ILE A 99 23.75 1.57 6.68
CA ILE A 99 24.27 0.32 7.26
C ILE A 99 25.62 -0.04 6.64
N GLY A 100 25.79 0.14 5.33
CA GLY A 100 27.06 -0.12 4.65
C GLY A 100 28.22 0.76 5.09
N THR A 101 27.96 1.88 5.78
CA THR A 101 29.00 2.77 6.33
C THR A 101 29.33 2.50 7.80
N ILE A 102 28.59 1.63 8.48
CA ILE A 102 28.84 1.28 9.89
C ILE A 102 30.08 0.39 9.98
N ASP A 103 31.02 0.74 10.87
CA ASP A 103 32.23 -0.05 11.12
C ASP A 103 31.91 -1.25 12.04
N LEU A 104 31.54 -2.37 11.43
CA LEU A 104 31.10 -3.57 12.16
C LEU A 104 32.30 -4.24 12.85
N ARG A 105 32.32 -4.21 14.18
CA ARG A 105 33.30 -4.95 14.98
C ARG A 105 32.97 -6.45 15.00
N VAL A 106 33.91 -7.28 14.54
CA VAL A 106 33.81 -8.74 14.66
C VAL A 106 33.86 -9.15 16.14
N VAL A 107 32.79 -9.79 16.62
CA VAL A 107 32.72 -10.41 17.95
C VAL A 107 32.97 -11.91 17.76
N ALA A 108 34.12 -12.41 18.20
CA ALA A 108 34.43 -13.84 18.15
C ALA A 108 33.63 -14.60 19.22
N ASP A 109 33.04 -15.74 18.85
CA ASP A 109 32.39 -16.64 19.81
C ASP A 109 33.40 -17.10 20.86
N THR A 110 33.07 -16.87 22.13
CA THR A 110 33.85 -17.42 23.23
C THR A 110 33.52 -18.91 23.33
N PRO A 111 34.51 -19.83 23.33
CA PRO A 111 34.23 -21.25 23.45
C PRO A 111 33.48 -21.50 24.76
N MET A 112 32.22 -21.91 24.64
CA MET A 112 31.38 -22.26 25.77
C MET A 112 32.07 -23.42 26.50
N LYS A 113 32.60 -23.16 27.70
CA LYS A 113 33.15 -24.23 28.56
C LYS A 113 32.00 -25.14 28.94
N LEU A 114 31.86 -26.26 28.23
CA LEU A 114 31.11 -27.42 28.70
C LEU A 114 31.90 -27.98 29.91
N VAL A 115 31.42 -27.67 31.12
CA VAL A 115 31.82 -28.32 32.37
C VAL A 115 30.67 -29.20 32.82
#